data_AF-A0A417YGI4-F1
#
_entry.id   AF-A0A417YGI4-F1
#
_cell.length_a   1.000
_cell.length_b   1.000
_cell.length_c   1.000
_cell.angle_alpha   90.00
_cell.angle_beta   90.00
_cell.angle_gamma   90.00
#
_symmetry.space_group_name_H-M   'P 1'
#
loop_
_entity.id
_entity.type
_entity.pdbx_description
1 polymer ?
#
loop_
_entity_poly.entity_id
_entity_poly.type
_entity_poly.pdbx_seq_one_letter_code
_entity_poly.pdbx_strand_id
1 'polypeptide(L)' 'MTISTPSRRSVNHSTLRSARKVREDAEARKLSAISKTIDVTKLKNQDPLQVDKFGRVNISPDHPNYKFWMEDE' A
#
# COMPACT_ATOMS: atom_id res chain seq x y z
N MET A 1 4.00 5.99 -59.43
CA MET A 1 4.76 6.80 -58.45
C MET A 1 4.52 6.20 -57.07
N THR A 2 5.51 5.56 -56.45
CA THR A 2 5.40 4.92 -55.13
C THR A 2 6.00 5.84 -54.07
N ILE A 3 5.20 6.23 -53.08
CA ILE A 3 5.63 7.09 -51.97
C ILE A 3 6.11 6.18 -50.84
N SER A 4 7.41 6.13 -50.63
CA SER A 4 8.03 5.41 -49.51
C SER A 4 7.88 6.25 -48.23
N THR A 5 7.04 5.82 -47.29
CA THR A 5 6.92 6.43 -45.97
C THR A 5 8.17 6.11 -45.14
N PRO A 6 8.86 7.09 -44.52
CA PRO A 6 9.93 6.77 -43.59
C PRO A 6 9.37 6.20 -42.29
N SER A 7 9.81 4.99 -41.96
CA SER A 7 9.57 4.34 -40.67
C SER A 7 10.16 5.19 -39.54
N ARG A 8 9.29 5.88 -38.80
CA ARG A 8 9.66 6.72 -37.65
C ARG A 8 10.18 5.82 -36.52
N ARG A 9 11.50 5.72 -36.41
CA ARG A 9 12.19 4.99 -35.34
C ARG A 9 11.77 5.61 -33.99
N SER A 10 10.97 4.88 -33.22
CA SER A 10 10.64 5.23 -31.84
C SER A 10 11.94 5.29 -31.05
N VAL A 11 12.35 6.49 -30.67
CA VAL A 11 13.52 6.69 -29.81
C VAL A 11 13.06 6.31 -28.41
N ASN A 12 13.42 5.10 -27.98
CA ASN A 12 13.23 4.66 -26.61
C ASN A 12 14.17 5.47 -25.72
N HIS A 13 13.75 6.67 -25.32
CA HIS A 13 14.39 7.41 -24.24
C HIS A 13 14.25 6.58 -22.97
N SER A 14 15.27 5.80 -22.62
CA SER A 14 15.38 5.23 -21.29
C SER A 14 15.56 6.39 -20.32
N THR A 15 14.47 6.84 -19.70
CA THR A 15 14.52 7.80 -18.61
C THR A 15 15.33 7.15 -17.49
N LEU A 16 16.58 7.57 -17.34
CA LEU A 16 17.45 7.12 -16.27
C LEU A 16 16.76 7.47 -14.95
N ARG A 17 16.24 6.45 -14.27
CA ARG A 17 15.55 6.62 -12.98
C ARG A 17 16.62 6.79 -11.91
N SER A 18 16.41 7.75 -11.01
CA SER A 18 17.27 7.88 -9.84
C SER A 18 17.19 6.61 -8.98
N ALA A 19 18.28 6.25 -8.30
CA ALA A 19 18.31 5.10 -7.40
C ALA A 19 17.21 5.18 -6.33
N ARG A 20 16.87 6.40 -5.87
CA ARG A 20 15.75 6.66 -4.97
C ARG A 20 14.42 6.22 -5.57
N LYS A 21 14.14 6.61 -6.82
CA LYS A 21 12.88 6.26 -7.50
C LYS A 21 12.72 4.76 -7.70
N VAL A 22 13.84 4.06 -7.96
CA VAL A 22 13.85 2.59 -8.08
C VAL A 22 13.51 1.91 -6.74
N ARG A 23 14.01 2.45 -5.61
CA ARG A 23 13.70 1.94 -4.26
C ARG A 23 12.23 2.15 -3.91
N GLU A 24 11.71 3.36 -4.11
CA GLU A 24 10.30 3.70 -3.87
C GLU A 24 9.37 2.79 -4.69
N ASP A 25 9.68 2.57 -5.98
CA ASP A 25 8.89 1.67 -6.83
C ASP A 25 8.94 0.21 -6.33
N ALA A 26 10.10 -0.26 -5.84
CA ALA A 26 10.24 -1.60 -5.31
C ALA A 26 9.43 -1.80 -4.02
N GLU A 27 9.46 -0.82 -3.11
CA GLU A 27 8.64 -0.81 -1.90
C GLU A 27 7.15 -0.76 -2.23
N ALA A 28 6.75 0.10 -3.16
CA ALA A 28 5.36 0.20 -3.61
C ALA A 28 4.84 -1.13 -4.19
N ARG A 29 5.68 -1.84 -4.96
CA ARG A 29 5.31 -3.18 -5.48
C ARG A 29 5.14 -4.21 -4.37
N LYS A 30 6.01 -4.20 -3.36
CA LYS A 30 5.89 -5.09 -2.19
C LYS A 30 4.60 -4.81 -1.43
N LEU A 31 4.29 -3.55 -1.14
CA LEU A 31 3.07 -3.14 -0.46
C LEU A 31 1.82 -3.50 -1.27
N SER A 32 1.87 -3.34 -2.60
CA SER A 32 0.77 -3.74 -3.49
C SER A 32 0.55 -5.27 -3.48
N ALA A 33 1.61 -6.05 -3.46
CA ALA A 33 1.52 -7.50 -3.35
C ALA A 33 0.87 -7.93 -2.03
N ILE A 34 1.29 -7.33 -0.90
CA ILE A 34 0.70 -7.58 0.42
C ILE A 34 -0.78 -7.18 0.42
N SER A 35 -1.12 -5.99 -0.09
CA SER A 35 -2.51 -5.52 -0.14
C SER A 35 -3.44 -6.47 -0.89
N LYS A 36 -2.97 -7.11 -1.97
CA LYS A 36 -3.76 -8.10 -2.72
C LYS A 36 -3.98 -9.42 -1.96
N THR A 37 -3.12 -9.74 -1.00
CA THR A 37 -3.28 -10.94 -0.15
C THR A 37 -4.24 -10.72 1.01
N ILE A 38 -4.57 -9.46 1.32
CA ILE A 38 -5.51 -9.13 2.38
C ILE A 38 -6.92 -9.36 1.87
N ASP A 39 -7.57 -10.39 2.41
CA ASP A 39 -9.00 -10.62 2.19
C ASP A 39 -9.82 -9.64 3.04
N VAL A 40 -10.14 -8.49 2.43
CA VAL A 40 -10.96 -7.44 3.06
C VAL A 40 -12.37 -7.92 3.41
N THR A 41 -12.86 -9.03 2.85
CA THR A 41 -14.19 -9.56 3.19
C THR A 41 -14.23 -10.17 4.59
N LYS A 42 -13.07 -10.63 5.10
CA LYS A 42 -12.92 -11.08 6.50
C LYS A 42 -12.94 -9.92 7.50
N LEU A 43 -12.80 -8.68 7.02
CA LEU A 43 -12.84 -7.46 7.83
C LEU A 43 -14.24 -6.85 7.93
N LYS A 44 -15.28 -7.47 7.33
CA LYS A 44 -16.64 -6.91 7.18
C LYS A 44 -17.36 -6.53 8.47
N ASN A 45 -16.94 -7.07 9.62
CA ASN A 45 -17.63 -6.91 10.90
C ASN A 45 -16.79 -6.16 11.94
N GLN A 46 -15.77 -5.41 11.51
CA GLN A 46 -14.91 -4.67 12.43
C GLN A 46 -15.21 -3.18 12.27
N ASP A 47 -15.88 -2.60 13.27
CA ASP A 47 -15.98 -1.15 13.35
C ASP A 47 -14.57 -0.57 13.47
N PRO A 48 -14.20 0.44 12.66
CA PRO A 48 -12.91 1.08 12.78
C PRO A 48 -12.78 1.68 14.18
N LEU A 49 -11.75 1.24 14.90
CA LEU A 49 -11.48 1.74 16.23
C LEU A 49 -11.19 3.25 16.17
N GLN A 50 -11.88 4.03 17.00
CA GLN A 50 -11.63 5.46 17.06
C GLN A 50 -10.26 5.73 17.68
N VAL A 51 -9.48 6.55 17.00
CA VAL A 51 -8.12 6.91 17.39
C VAL A 51 -8.07 8.38 17.79
N ASP A 52 -7.40 8.69 18.90
CA ASP A 52 -7.19 10.07 19.33
C ASP A 52 -6.11 10.79 18.50
N LYS A 53 -5.92 12.09 18.74
CA LYS A 53 -4.90 12.93 18.09
C LYS A 53 -3.44 12.47 18.31
N PHE A 54 -3.22 11.53 19.22
CA PHE A 54 -1.91 10.97 19.54
C PHE A 54 -1.75 9.53 19.04
N GLY A 55 -2.73 8.99 18.32
CA GLY A 55 -2.68 7.61 17.83
C GLY A 55 -3.10 6.57 18.87
N ARG A 56 -3.65 6.98 20.02
CA ARG A 56 -4.16 6.04 21.04
C ARG A 56 -5.56 5.61 20.70
N VAL A 57 -5.84 4.33 20.93
CA VAL A 57 -7.15 3.74 20.73
C VAL A 57 -7.86 3.64 22.08
N ASN A 58 -9.09 4.14 22.15
CA ASN A 58 -9.91 3.97 23.35
C ASN A 58 -10.70 2.66 23.23
N ILE A 59 -10.26 1.63 23.95
CA ILE A 59 -10.86 0.28 23.88
C ILE A 59 -11.86 0.16 25.03
N SER A 60 -13.07 -0.31 24.74
CA SER A 60 -14.06 -0.58 25.80
C SER A 60 -13.60 -1.74 26.68
N PRO A 61 -13.80 -1.68 28.02
CA PRO A 61 -13.61 -2.82 28.93
C PRO A 61 -14.36 -4.08 28.51
N ASP A 62 -15.47 -3.92 27.79
CA ASP A 62 -16.30 -5.04 27.29
C ASP A 62 -15.70 -5.75 26.07
N HIS A 63 -14.60 -5.23 25.50
CA HIS A 63 -13.96 -5.84 24.35
C HIS A 63 -13.30 -7.18 24.76
N PRO A 64 -13.48 -8.27 24.00
CA PRO A 64 -12.98 -9.60 24.38
C PRO A 64 -11.46 -9.65 24.58
N ASN A 65 -10.72 -8.74 23.94
CA ASN A 65 -9.26 -8.61 24.07
C ASN A 65 -8.81 -7.43 24.93
N TYR A 66 -9.70 -6.77 25.68
CA TYR A 66 -9.36 -5.60 26.51
C TYR A 66 -8.19 -5.90 27.46
N LYS A 67 -8.25 -7.06 28.12
CA LYS A 67 -7.20 -7.51 29.06
C LYS A 67 -5.82 -7.62 28.40
N PHE A 68 -5.75 -8.23 27.23
CA PHE A 68 -4.50 -8.42 26.48
C PHE A 68 -3.85 -7.11 26.03
N TRP A 69 -4.62 -6.04 25.85
CA TRP A 69 -4.12 -4.74 25.39
C TRP A 69 -3.83 -3.75 26.53
N MET A 70 -4.34 -4.01 27.73
CA MET A 70 -4.22 -3.11 28.89
C MET A 70 -3.34 -3.66 30.01
N GLU A 71 -3.00 -4.96 30.00
CA GLU A 71 -2.00 -5.50 30.91
C GLU A 71 -0.59 -5.22 30.38
N ASP A 72 0.12 -4.32 31.07
CA ASP A 72 1.58 -4.22 30.97
C ASP A 72 2.18 -5.39 31.78
N GLU A 73 3.03 -6.20 31.12
CA GLU A 73 3.79 -7.29 31.75
C GLU A 73 4.69 -6.81 32.90
#